data_AF-A0A257TQ93-F1
#
_entry.id   AF-A0A257TQ93-F1
#
_cell.length_a   1.000
_cell.length_b   1.000
_cell.length_c   1.000
_cell.angle_alpha   90.00
_cell.angle_beta   90.00
_cell.angle_gamma   90.00
#
_symmetry.space_group_name_H-M   'P 1'
#
loop_
_entity.id
_entity.type
_entity.pdbx_description
1 polymer ?
#
loop_
_entity_poly.entity_id
_entity_poly.type
_entity_poly.pdbx_seq_one_letter_code
_entity_poly.pdbx_strand_id
1 'polypeptide(L)' 'MAKFEQAVAGTTGQRFRIEFVVAPDGPDVAEATPVKRIISPQQRLLEKAEHPLVRRAGELFGAFPVKVEEPEAARP' A
#
# COMPACT_ATOMS: atom_id res chain seq x y z
N MET A 1 30.37 -6.45 -7.60
CA MET A 1 30.07 -5.08 -7.17
C MET A 1 30.63 -4.06 -8.17
N ALA A 2 31.95 -3.93 -8.36
CA ALA A 2 32.52 -2.86 -9.20
C ALA A 2 32.23 -2.89 -10.72
N LYS A 3 32.02 -4.08 -11.34
CA LYS A 3 31.92 -4.20 -12.82
C LYS A 3 30.64 -3.58 -13.41
N PHE A 4 29.51 -3.68 -12.70
CA PHE A 4 28.23 -3.16 -13.18
C PHE A 4 28.20 -1.63 -13.11
N GLU A 5 28.65 -1.05 -11.99
CA GLU A 5 28.78 0.40 -11.86
C GLU A 5 29.76 0.97 -12.90
N GLN A 6 30.86 0.26 -13.20
CA GLN A 6 31.80 0.65 -14.25
C GLN A 6 31.18 0.59 -15.66
N ALA A 7 30.35 -0.43 -15.95
CA ALA A 7 29.69 -0.56 -17.24
C ALA A 7 28.66 0.57 -17.45
N VAL A 8 27.84 0.87 -16.44
CA VAL A 8 26.87 1.98 -16.49
C VAL A 8 27.60 3.32 -16.58
N ALA A 9 28.67 3.52 -15.81
CA ALA A 9 29.47 4.74 -15.91
C ALA A 9 30.18 4.89 -17.27
N GLY A 10 30.57 3.78 -17.91
CA GLY A 10 31.16 3.79 -19.25
C GLY A 10 30.17 4.19 -20.35
N THR A 11 28.89 3.85 -20.21
CA THR A 11 27.85 4.20 -21.19
C THR A 11 27.24 5.58 -20.95
N THR A 12 27.07 5.98 -19.69
CA THR A 12 26.38 7.23 -19.33
C THR A 12 27.33 8.37 -18.97
N GLY A 13 28.62 8.09 -18.74
CA GLY A 13 29.65 9.08 -18.38
C GLY A 13 29.56 9.60 -16.94
N GLN A 14 28.59 9.12 -16.16
CA GLN A 14 28.34 9.53 -14.77
C GLN A 14 28.51 8.34 -13.83
N ARG A 15 29.01 8.58 -12.62
CA ARG A 15 29.15 7.53 -11.60
C ARG A 15 27.83 7.35 -10.88
N PHE A 16 27.29 6.13 -10.91
CA PHE A 16 26.08 5.73 -10.20
C PHE A 16 26.43 4.74 -9.09
N ARG A 17 25.71 4.83 -7.98
CA ARG A 17 25.73 3.85 -6.91
C ARG A 17 24.54 2.92 -7.11
N ILE A 18 24.80 1.63 -7.27
CA ILE A 18 23.75 0.64 -7.51
C ILE A 18 23.43 -0.06 -6.19
N GLU A 19 22.17 0.04 -5.77
CA GLU A 19 21.65 -0.71 -4.63
C GLU A 19 20.73 -1.82 -5.13
N PHE A 20 21.06 -3.06 -4.75
CA PHE A 20 20.25 -4.23 -5.05
C PHE A 20 19.30 -4.48 -3.88
N VAL A 21 18.00 -4.39 -4.15
CA VAL A 21 16.96 -4.78 -3.20
C VAL A 21 16.43 -6.12 -3.64
N VAL A 22 16.27 -7.05 -2.69
CA VAL A 22 15.66 -8.36 -2.95
C VAL A 22 14.16 -8.15 -3.15
N ALA A 23 13.72 -8.27 -4.40
CA ALA A 23 12.29 -8.34 -4.70
C ALA A 23 11.74 -9.68 -4.17
N PRO A 24 10.63 -9.69 -3.41
CA PRO A 24 9.92 -10.93 -3.14
C PRO A 24 9.38 -11.51 -4.45
N ASP A 25 9.45 -12.83 -4.62
CA ASP A 25 9.03 -13.51 -5.85
C ASP A 25 7.61 -13.11 -6.27
N GLY A 26 7.54 -12.33 -7.36
CA GLY A 26 6.30 -11.84 -7.95
C GLY A 26 6.61 -10.90 -9.13
N PRO A 27 5.81 -10.95 -10.21
CA PRO A 27 6.06 -10.16 -11.41
C PRO A 27 5.98 -8.66 -11.12
N ASP A 28 6.87 -7.92 -11.78
CA ASP A 28 7.04 -6.47 -11.71
C ASP A 28 5.69 -5.75 -11.89
N VAL A 29 5.30 -4.99 -10.87
CA VAL A 29 4.01 -4.32 -10.82
C VAL A 29 4.16 -2.91 -11.42
N ALA A 30 4.23 -2.85 -12.74
CA ALA A 30 3.71 -1.69 -13.46
C ALA A 30 2.22 -1.98 -13.71
N GLU A 31 1.35 -1.29 -12.98
CA GLU A 31 -0.12 -1.36 -13.11
C GLU A 31 -0.81 -2.63 -12.57
N ALA A 32 -0.60 -3.00 -11.30
CA ALA A 32 -1.58 -3.88 -10.64
C ALA A 32 -2.74 -3.03 -10.12
N THR A 33 -3.89 -3.18 -10.78
CA THR A 33 -5.22 -3.08 -10.16
C THR A 33 -5.14 -3.58 -8.72
N PRO A 34 -5.66 -2.84 -7.71
CA PRO A 34 -5.50 -3.24 -6.33
C PRO A 34 -6.12 -4.62 -6.14
N VAL A 35 -5.28 -5.61 -5.87
CA VAL A 35 -5.71 -6.96 -5.48
C VAL A 35 -6.58 -6.75 -4.25
N LYS A 36 -7.91 -6.87 -4.43
CA LYS A 36 -8.88 -6.63 -3.39
C LYS A 36 -8.63 -7.68 -2.31
N ARG A 37 -7.84 -7.33 -1.30
CA ARG A 37 -7.61 -8.17 -0.13
C ARG A 37 -9.00 -8.52 0.39
N ILE A 38 -9.31 -9.81 0.45
CA ILE A 38 -10.59 -10.29 0.97
C ILE A 38 -10.53 -10.12 2.49
N ILE A 39 -10.73 -8.89 2.95
CA ILE A 39 -10.75 -8.51 4.37
C ILE A 39 -12.12 -8.91 4.90
N SER A 40 -12.13 -9.71 5.97
CA SER A 40 -13.38 -10.16 6.59
C SER A 40 -14.18 -8.96 7.14
N PRO A 41 -15.51 -9.03 7.25
CA PRO A 41 -16.31 -7.95 7.80
C PRO A 41 -15.82 -7.48 9.19
N GLN A 42 -15.38 -8.42 10.04
CA GLN A 42 -14.85 -8.11 11.38
C GLN A 42 -13.52 -7.34 11.32
N GLN A 43 -12.61 -7.74 10.43
CA GLN A 43 -11.35 -7.02 10.23
C GLN A 43 -11.58 -5.58 9.74
N ARG A 44 -12.58 -5.37 8.86
CA ARG A 44 -12.95 -4.03 8.41
C ARG A 44 -13.48 -3.16 9.54
N LEU A 45 -14.27 -3.74 10.46
CA LEU A 45 -14.76 -3.01 11.62
C LEU A 45 -13.60 -2.56 12.53
N LEU A 46 -12.62 -3.44 12.75
CA LEU A 46 -11.42 -3.12 13.53
C LEU A 46 -10.60 -2.01 12.87
N GLU A 47 -10.31 -2.11 11.57
CA GLU A 47 -9.58 -1.07 10.83
C GLU A 47 -10.30 0.29 10.88
N LYS A 48 -11.63 0.30 10.79
CA LYS A 48 -12.40 1.56 10.86
C LYS A 48 -12.54 2.11 12.27
N ALA A 49 -12.47 1.27 13.30
CA ALA A 49 -12.44 1.73 14.68
C ALA A 49 -11.19 2.57 15.00
N GLU A 50 -10.06 2.31 14.31
CA GLU A 50 -8.82 3.09 14.46
C GLU A 50 -8.89 4.47 13.78
N HIS A 51 -9.90 4.74 12.97
CA HIS A 51 -10.04 6.01 12.29
C HIS A 51 -10.27 7.16 13.30
N PRO A 52 -9.54 8.29 13.23
CA PRO A 52 -9.61 9.35 14.24
C PRO A 52 -11.02 9.85 14.54
N LEU A 53 -11.86 10.02 13.51
CA LEU A 53 -13.26 10.45 13.69
C LEU A 53 -14.12 9.40 14.41
N VAL A 54 -13.91 8.11 14.08
CA VAL A 54 -14.67 7.00 14.69
C VAL A 54 -14.28 6.85 16.15
N ARG A 55 -12.97 6.92 16.43
CA ARG A 55 -12.45 6.92 17.80
C ARG A 55 -12.99 8.08 18.62
N ARG A 56 -13.01 9.30 18.06
CA ARG A 56 -13.60 10.48 18.73
C ARG A 56 -15.10 10.31 19.00
N ALA A 57 -15.84 9.70 18.07
CA ALA A 57 -17.24 9.39 18.29
C ALA A 57 -17.44 8.35 19.42
N GLY A 58 -16.55 7.37 19.54
CA GLY A 58 -16.52 6.42 20.65
C GLY A 58 -16.26 7.12 22.00
N GLU A 59 -15.27 8.00 22.07
CA GLU A 59 -14.92 8.74 23.29
C GLU A 59 -16.06 9.67 23.74
N LEU A 60 -16.73 10.36 22.81
CA LEU A 60 -17.73 11.37 23.13
C LEU A 60 -19.15 10.82 23.30
N PHE A 61 -19.48 9.77 22.56
CA PHE A 61 -20.86 9.28 22.44
C PHE A 61 -21.01 7.77 22.69
N GLY A 62 -19.93 7.05 23.01
CA GLY A 62 -19.95 5.60 23.13
C GLY A 62 -20.32 4.89 21.81
N ALA A 63 -20.05 5.55 20.68
CA ALA A 63 -20.39 5.04 19.35
C ALA A 63 -19.35 4.03 18.84
N PHE A 64 -19.83 2.94 18.22
CA PHE A 64 -18.99 1.90 17.63
C PHE A 64 -19.52 1.52 16.24
N PRO A 65 -18.62 1.20 15.28
CA PRO A 65 -19.04 0.78 13.96
C PRO A 65 -19.71 -0.60 14.03
N VAL A 66 -20.88 -0.73 13.42
CA VAL A 66 -21.65 -2.00 13.31
C VAL A 66 -21.63 -2.58 11.90
N LYS A 67 -21.35 -1.75 10.89
CA LYS A 67 -21.24 -2.13 9.47
C LYS A 67 -20.33 -1.13 8.75
N VAL A 68 -19.60 -1.61 7.75
CA VAL A 68 -18.80 -0.77 6.84
C VAL A 68 -19.27 -1.04 5.42
N GLU A 69 -19.82 -0.02 4.77
CA GLU A 69 -20.21 -0.07 3.36
C GLU A 69 -19.09 0.49 2.49
N GLU A 70 -18.74 -0.21 1.42
CA GLU A 70 -17.83 0.33 0.41
C GLU A 70 -18.63 1.27 -0.50
N PRO A 71 -18.08 2.46 -0.84
CA PRO A 71 -18.74 3.33 -1.80
C PRO A 71 -18.90 2.57 -3.13
N GLU A 72 -20.13 2.52 -3.63
CA GLU A 72 -20.39 2.06 -5.00
C GLU A 72 -19.66 3.05 -5.92
N ALA A 73 -18.65 2.57 -6.64
CA ALA A 73 -17.87 3.41 -7.53
C ALA A 73 -18.85 4.17 -8.44
N ALA A 74 -18.83 5.50 -8.35
CA ALA A 74 -19.70 6.36 -9.13
C ALA A 74 -19.62 5.93 -10.60
N ARG A 75 -20.73 5.42 -11.13
CA ARG A 75 -20.85 5.07 -12.54
C ARG A 75 -20.69 6.40 -13.32
N PRO A 76 -19.72 6.49 -14.26
CA PRO A 76 -19.53 7.71 -15.05
C PRO A 76 -20.74 8.01 -15.94
#